data_AF-F7JQD0-F1
#
_entry.id   AF-F7JQD0-F1
#
_cell.length_a   1.000
_cell.length_b   1.000
_cell.length_c   1.000
_cell.angle_alpha   90.00
_cell.angle_beta   90.00
_cell.angle_gamma   90.00
#
_symmetry.space_group_name_H-M   'P 1'
#
loop_
_entity.id
_entity.type
_entity.pdbx_description
1 polymer ?
#
loop_
_entity_poly.entity_id
_entity_poly.type
_entity_poly.pdbx_seq_one_letter_code
_entity_poly.pdbx_strand_id
1 'polypeptide(L)'
;MAILKNEDGKELILLCDCECDEGIRVRIDADEETYCYQTYLSGNWYREQAGLLCKLRKIWRILRNKDFYYSEIVLNKQEWEVYKNWVNRQ
;
A
#
# COMPACT_ATOMS: atom_id res chain seq x y z
N MET A 1 4.75 -17.27 -0.39
CA MET A 1 3.62 -16.31 -0.38
C MET A 1 2.88 -16.56 0.92
N ALA A 2 2.77 -15.55 1.77
CA ALA A 2 2.01 -15.67 3.02
C ALA A 2 0.76 -14.80 2.93
N ILE A 3 -0.36 -15.35 3.38
CA ILE A 3 -1.66 -14.69 3.45
C ILE A 3 -2.06 -14.67 4.91
N LEU A 4 -2.07 -13.49 5.52
CA LEU A 4 -2.44 -13.31 6.92
C LEU A 4 -3.76 -12.55 6.96
N LYS A 5 -4.74 -13.09 7.68
CA LYS A 5 -6.04 -12.45 7.89
C LYS A 5 -6.25 -12.24 9.38
N ASN A 6 -6.81 -11.10 9.74
CA ASN A 6 -7.25 -10.87 11.12
C ASN A 6 -8.55 -11.65 11.41
N GLU A 7 -8.85 -11.93 12.68
CA GLU A 7 -10.04 -12.67 13.14
C GLU A 7 -11.34 -12.02 12.66
N ASP A 8 -11.39 -10.68 12.62
CA ASP A 8 -12.54 -9.90 12.15
C ASP A 8 -12.73 -9.93 10.62
N GLY A 9 -11.76 -10.49 9.87
CA GLY A 9 -11.79 -10.55 8.40
C GLY A 9 -11.67 -9.19 7.68
N LYS A 10 -11.53 -8.08 8.42
CA LYS A 10 -11.40 -6.71 7.89
C LYS A 10 -10.01 -6.37 7.39
N GLU A 11 -9.00 -7.15 7.76
CA GLU A 11 -7.62 -6.90 7.43
C GLU A 11 -6.98 -8.13 6.78
N LEU A 12 -6.25 -7.88 5.69
CA LEU A 12 -5.54 -8.86 4.90
C LEU A 12 -4.11 -8.35 4.64
N ILE A 13 -3.12 -9.20 4.92
CA ILE A 13 -1.74 -8.96 4.54
C ILE A 13 -1.32 -10.04 3.55
N LEU A 14 -0.77 -9.60 2.41
CA LEU A 14 -0.23 -10.43 1.35
C LEU A 14 1.27 -10.17 1.27
N LEU A 15 2.10 -11.20 1.45
CA LEU A 15 3.55 -11.10 1.30
C LEU A 15 4.02 -11.83 0.05
N CYS A 16 5.03 -11.28 -0.64
CA CYS A 16 5.65 -11.94 -1.79
C CYS A 16 6.14 -13.35 -1.41
N ASP A 17 6.07 -14.30 -2.34
CA ASP A 17 6.77 -15.58 -2.23
C ASP A 17 8.26 -15.49 -2.51
N CYS A 18 8.68 -14.45 -3.21
CA CYS A 18 10.03 -14.26 -3.71
C CYS A 18 11.07 -13.86 -2.63
N GLU A 19 10.75 -14.00 -1.34
CA GLU A 19 11.61 -13.63 -0.20
C GLU A 19 12.14 -12.19 -0.23
N CYS A 20 11.49 -11.30 -0.98
CA CYS A 20 11.92 -9.90 -1.10
C CYS A 20 11.48 -9.04 0.08
N ASP A 21 10.75 -9.60 1.05
CA ASP A 21 10.12 -8.90 2.18
C ASP A 21 9.16 -7.76 1.78
N GLU A 22 8.64 -7.79 0.56
CA GLU A 22 7.61 -6.85 0.10
C GLU A 22 6.22 -7.46 0.24
N GLY A 23 5.22 -6.59 0.41
CA GLY A 23 3.85 -7.02 0.56
C GLY A 23 2.84 -5.90 0.44
N ILE A 24 1.57 -6.27 0.53
CA ILE A 24 0.44 -5.35 0.52
C ILE A 24 -0.43 -5.66 1.73
N ARG A 25 -0.74 -4.62 2.49
CA ARG A 25 -1.75 -4.66 3.55
C ARG A 25 -3.01 -4.00 3.03
N VAL A 26 -4.14 -4.69 3.13
CA VAL A 26 -5.47 -4.18 2.79
C VAL A 26 -6.30 -4.18 4.07
N ARG A 27 -6.86 -3.03 4.43
CA ARG A 27 -7.79 -2.88 5.55
C ARG A 27 -9.08 -2.25 5.05
N ILE A 28 -10.19 -2.90 5.33
CA ILE A 28 -11.54 -2.42 5.03
C ILE A 28 -12.11 -1.84 6.32
N ASP A 29 -12.27 -0.52 6.37
CA ASP A 29 -13.01 0.15 7.43
C ASP A 29 -14.22 0.81 6.79
N ALA A 30 -15.42 0.52 7.29
CA ALA A 30 -16.65 1.04 6.72
C ALA A 30 -17.07 2.32 7.47
N ASP A 31 -16.25 3.36 7.42
CA ASP A 31 -16.63 4.70 7.86
C ASP A 31 -17.23 5.50 6.67
N GLU A 32 -17.99 6.57 6.96
CA GLU A 32 -18.79 7.27 5.94
C GLU A 32 -17.96 7.87 4.78
N GLU A 33 -16.69 8.22 5.01
CA GLU A 33 -15.82 8.84 4.01
C GLU A 33 -14.75 7.92 3.42
N THR A 34 -14.28 6.94 4.19
CA THR A 34 -13.16 6.06 3.81
C THR A 34 -13.60 4.61 3.93
N TYR A 35 -13.41 3.84 2.84
CA TYR A 35 -13.87 2.45 2.76
C TYR A 35 -12.72 1.44 2.79
N CYS A 36 -11.56 1.78 2.21
CA CYS A 36 -10.43 0.87 2.15
C CYS A 36 -9.10 1.61 2.22
N TYR A 37 -8.18 1.07 3.02
CA TYR A 37 -6.76 1.43 3.07
C TYR A 37 -5.94 0.31 2.45
N GLN A 38 -5.11 0.65 1.47
CA GLN A 38 -4.12 -0.25 0.91
C GLN A 38 -2.72 0.32 1.15
N THR A 39 -1.95 -0.34 2.01
CA THR A 39 -0.59 0.06 2.37
C THR A 39 0.42 -0.87 1.70
N TYR A 40 1.41 -0.29 1.02
CA TYR A 40 2.58 -1.03 0.56
C TYR A 40 3.52 -1.29 1.74
N LEU A 41 3.92 -2.56 1.90
CA LEU A 41 4.86 -2.99 2.91
C LEU A 41 6.21 -3.28 2.25
N SER A 42 7.28 -2.77 2.84
CA SER A 42 8.66 -3.14 2.51
C SER A 42 9.42 -3.41 3.80
N GLY A 43 9.91 -4.65 3.96
CA GLY A 43 10.85 -5.03 5.02
C GLY A 43 12.27 -4.52 4.77
N ASN A 44 12.54 -3.93 3.61
CA ASN A 44 13.85 -3.46 3.18
C ASN A 44 14.23 -2.08 3.69
N TRP A 45 13.66 -1.61 4.80
CA TRP A 45 13.86 -0.25 5.33
C TRP A 45 15.33 0.18 5.42
N TYR A 46 16.21 -0.71 5.89
CA TYR A 46 17.65 -0.43 5.99
C TYR A 46 18.36 -0.45 4.63
N ARG A 47 17.94 -1.31 3.70
CA ARG A 47 18.47 -1.39 2.32
C ARG A 47 18.04 -0.18 1.48
N GLU A 48 16.84 0.34 1.73
CA GLU A 48 16.29 1.53 1.08
C GLU A 48 16.83 2.84 1.63
N GLN A 49 17.71 2.81 2.65
CA GLN A 49 18.46 3.99 3.08
C GLN A 49 19.48 4.41 2.02
N ALA A 50 18.98 5.08 0.98
CA ALA A 50 19.83 5.74 0.01
C ALA A 50 20.68 6.83 0.70
N GLY A 51 21.89 7.07 0.19
CA GLY A 51 22.77 8.13 0.70
C GLY A 51 22.09 9.51 0.71
N LEU A 52 22.63 10.44 1.52
CA LEU A 52 22.07 11.78 1.74
C LEU A 52 21.65 12.51 0.44
N LEU A 53 22.47 12.40 -0.61
CA LEU A 53 22.21 12.99 -1.94
C LEU A 53 20.95 12.45 -2.63
N CYS A 54 20.69 11.14 -2.51
CA CYS A 54 19.50 10.51 -3.07
C CYS A 54 18.24 10.94 -2.31
N LYS A 55 18.34 11.05 -0.97
CA LYS A 55 17.24 11.55 -0.12
C LYS A 55 16.87 12.99 -0.50
N LEU A 56 17.86 13.88 -0.65
CA LEU A 56 17.63 15.27 -1.06
C LEU A 56 17.01 15.37 -2.46
N ARG A 57 17.44 14.55 -3.42
CA ARG A 57 16.82 14.48 -4.75
C ARG A 57 15.36 14.01 -4.68
N LYS A 58 15.06 13.02 -3.85
CA LYS A 58 13.69 12.51 -3.68
C LYS A 58 12.78 13.59 -3.08
N ILE A 59 13.22 14.26 -2.00
CA ILE A 59 12.51 15.40 -1.41
C ILE A 59 12.24 16.48 -2.47
N TRP A 60 13.26 16.83 -3.26
CA TRP A 60 13.11 17.85 -4.30
C TRP A 60 12.15 17.44 -5.43
N ARG A 61 12.11 16.16 -5.80
CA ARG A 61 11.13 15.66 -6.78
C ARG A 61 9.71 15.65 -6.24
N ILE A 62 9.52 15.31 -4.96
CA ILE A 62 8.23 15.40 -4.26
C ILE A 62 7.73 16.84 -4.27
N LEU A 63 8.57 17.80 -3.89
CA LEU A 63 8.20 19.24 -3.90
C LEU A 63 7.84 19.76 -5.30
N ARG A 64 8.38 19.16 -6.36
CA ARG A 64 8.04 19.49 -7.76
C ARG A 64 6.87 18.68 -8.31
N ASN A 65 6.19 17.89 -7.48
CA ASN A 65 5.10 17.01 -7.87
C ASN A 65 5.49 16.02 -9.00
N LYS A 66 6.77 15.63 -9.05
CA LYS A 66 7.33 14.71 -10.06
C LYS A 66 7.53 13.30 -9.52
N ASP A 67 7.25 13.08 -8.25
CA ASP A 67 7.42 11.82 -7.56
C ASP A 67 6.41 11.79 -6.42
N PHE A 68 5.71 10.67 -6.26
CA PHE A 68 4.67 10.49 -5.25
C PHE A 68 5.13 9.42 -4.28
N TYR A 69 5.11 9.74 -2.98
CA TYR A 69 5.38 8.78 -1.93
C TYR A 69 4.05 8.30 -1.33
N TYR A 70 3.24 7.62 -2.15
CA TYR A 70 2.05 6.93 -1.63
C TYR A 70 2.48 5.56 -1.15
N SER A 71 2.84 5.47 0.14
CA SER A 71 2.85 4.19 0.83
C SER A 71 1.42 3.68 1.07
N GLU A 72 0.41 4.55 0.94
CA GLU A 72 -0.98 4.25 1.25
C GLU A 72 -1.91 4.81 0.17
N ILE A 73 -2.87 3.98 -0.26
CA ILE A 73 -3.98 4.34 -1.12
C ILE A 73 -5.24 4.27 -0.26
N VAL A 74 -5.99 5.37 -0.25
CA VAL A 74 -7.26 5.47 0.46
C VAL A 74 -8.36 5.52 -0.59
N LEU A 75 -9.30 4.58 -0.53
CA LEU A 75 -10.43 4.51 -1.45
C LEU A 75 -11.71 4.89 -0.71
N ASN A 76 -12.50 5.76 -1.34
CA ASN A 76 -13.87 5.99 -0.90
C ASN A 76 -14.77 4.80 -1.30
N LYS A 77 -16.04 4.82 -0.84
CA LYS A 77 -17.00 3.74 -1.10
C LYS A 77 -17.23 3.45 -2.59
N GLN A 78 -17.33 4.47 -3.43
CA GLN A 78 -17.59 4.29 -4.86
C GLN A 78 -16.36 3.69 -5.57
N GLU A 79 -15.18 4.22 -5.26
CA GLU A 79 -13.91 3.73 -5.81
C GLU A 79 -13.64 2.28 -5.39
N TRP A 80 -13.93 1.95 -4.13
CA TRP A 80 -13.83 0.59 -3.63
C TRP A 80 -14.73 -0.37 -4.40
N GLU A 81 -15.99 -0.03 -4.64
CA GLU A 81 -16.89 -0.90 -5.40
C GLU A 81 -16.40 -1.12 -6.84
N VAL A 82 -15.86 -0.08 -7.50
CA VAL A 82 -15.23 -0.23 -8.82
C VAL A 82 -14.02 -1.16 -8.76
N TYR A 83 -13.13 -0.96 -7.79
CA TYR A 83 -11.95 -1.79 -7.60
C TYR A 83 -12.31 -3.25 -7.31
N LYS A 84 -13.22 -3.48 -6.35
CA LYS A 84 -13.70 -4.81 -5.97
C LYS A 84 -14.35 -5.53 -7.14
N ASN A 85 -15.18 -4.84 -7.93
CA ASN A 85 -15.78 -5.44 -9.13
C ASN A 85 -14.72 -5.79 -10.17
N TRP A 86 -13.69 -4.96 -10.36
CA TRP A 86 -12.61 -5.25 -11.30
C TRP A 86 -11.76 -6.46 -10.88
N VAL A 87 -11.40 -6.57 -9.59
CA VAL A 87 -10.61 -7.69 -9.06
C VAL A 87 -11.37 -9.02 -9.17
N ASN A 88 -12.69 -9.01 -8.93
CA ASN A 88 -13.53 -10.21 -8.98
C ASN A 88 -14.09 -10.53 -10.39
N ARG A 89 -13.54 -9.96 -11.47
CA ARG A 89 -14.04 -10.20 -12.85
C ARG A 89 -13.73 -11.60 -13.40
N GLN A 90 -12.96 -12.41 -12.69
CA GLN A 90 -12.66 -13.79 -13.07
C GLN A 90 -13.57 -14.78 -12.35
#